data_AF-A0A151REG1-F1
#
_entry.id   AF-A0A151REG1-F1
#
_cell.length_a   1.000
_cell.length_b   1.000
_cell.length_c   1.000
_cell.angle_alpha   90.00
_cell.angle_beta   90.00
_cell.angle_gamma   90.00
#
_symmetry.space_group_name_H-M   'P 1'
#
loop_
_entity.id
_entity.type
_entity.pdbx_description
1 polymer ?
#
loop_
_entity_poly.entity_id
_entity_poly.type
_entity_poly.pdbx_seq_one_letter_code
_entity_poly.pdbx_strand_id
1 'polypeptide(L)' 'MVGQSNYKLPLFSAEELEFVAEDEIVDIVPNLKMGPLNFISVINYLNTSTLIITQVPLWLAIALKKRGKCSICPP' A
#
# COMPACT_ATOMS: atom_id res chain seq x y z
N MET A 1 -32.42 -0.06 34.12
CA MET A 1 -31.51 0.29 33.01
C MET A 1 -30.18 -0.42 33.22
N VAL A 2 -29.87 -1.46 32.44
CA VAL A 2 -28.56 -2.11 32.44
C VAL A 2 -27.75 -1.51 31.29
N GLY A 3 -26.71 -0.77 31.64
CA GLY A 3 -25.73 -0.27 30.68
C GLY A 3 -24.94 -1.44 30.10
N GLN A 4 -25.29 -1.84 28.88
CA GLN A 4 -24.45 -2.73 28.08
C GLN A 4 -23.27 -1.90 27.56
N SER A 5 -22.11 -2.04 28.21
CA SER A 5 -20.83 -1.73 27.60
C SER A 5 -20.68 -2.61 26.37
N ASN A 6 -20.92 -2.03 25.19
CA ASN A 6 -20.65 -2.68 23.91
C ASN A 6 -19.13 -2.80 23.75
N TYR A 7 -18.53 -3.83 24.35
CA TYR A 7 -17.24 -4.32 23.90
C TYR A 7 -17.48 -4.88 22.51
N LYS A 8 -17.36 -4.03 21.49
CA LYS A 8 -17.34 -4.44 20.09
C LYS A 8 -16.12 -5.36 19.97
N LEU A 9 -16.34 -6.66 20.05
CA LEU A 9 -15.33 -7.61 19.58
C LEU A 9 -14.98 -7.16 18.16
N PRO A 10 -13.70 -6.90 17.85
CA PRO A 10 -13.35 -6.50 16.51
C PRO A 10 -13.80 -7.61 15.56
N LEU A 11 -14.58 -7.25 14.54
CA LEU A 11 -15.15 -8.17 13.55
C LEU A 11 -14.07 -8.93 12.76
N PHE A 12 -12.84 -8.42 12.79
CA PHE A 12 -11.66 -8.94 12.13
C PHE A 12 -10.49 -8.93 13.11
N SER A 13 -9.56 -9.86 12.94
CA SER A 13 -8.27 -9.81 13.61
C SER A 13 -7.46 -8.59 13.14
N ALA A 14 -6.46 -8.19 13.91
CA ALA A 14 -5.58 -7.08 13.54
C ALA A 14 -4.88 -7.35 12.19
N GLU A 15 -4.49 -8.60 11.96
CA GLU A 15 -3.82 -9.03 10.73
C GLU A 15 -4.77 -8.99 9.52
N GLU A 16 -6.04 -9.36 9.72
CA GLU A 16 -7.06 -9.29 8.65
C GLU A 16 -7.36 -7.83 8.29
N LEU A 17 -7.38 -6.96 9.29
CA LEU A 17 -7.58 -5.53 9.06
C LEU A 17 -6.38 -4.90 8.33
N GLU A 18 -5.15 -5.27 8.69
CA GLU A 18 -3.93 -4.85 7.99
C GLU A 18 -3.93 -5.34 6.54
N PHE A 19 -4.29 -6.60 6.31
CA PHE A 19 -4.40 -7.17 4.97
C PHE A 19 -5.40 -6.40 4.09
N VAL A 20 -6.55 -6.01 4.63
CA VAL A 20 -7.53 -5.19 3.88
C VAL A 20 -7.02 -3.77 3.63
N ALA A 21 -6.30 -3.19 4.59
CA ALA A 21 -5.72 -1.85 4.45
C ALA A 21 -4.57 -1.79 3.43
N GLU A 22 -3.88 -2.92 3.17
CA GLU A 22 -2.76 -3.00 2.24
C GLU A 22 -3.13 -2.71 0.76
N ASP A 23 -4.40 -2.84 0.40
CA ASP A 23 -4.90 -2.53 -0.96
C ASP A 23 -5.12 -1.03 -1.20
N GLU A 24 -4.93 -0.18 -0.19
CA GLU A 24 -5.02 1.27 -0.35
C GLU A 24 -3.90 1.81 -1.25
N ILE A 25 -4.27 2.73 -2.14
CA ILE A 25 -3.35 3.32 -3.13
C ILE A 25 -2.59 4.49 -2.49
N VAL A 26 -1.28 4.44 -2.55
CA VAL A 26 -0.37 5.47 -2.01
C VAL A 26 0.58 5.99 -3.07
N ASP A 27 1.01 7.23 -2.88
CA ASP A 27 2.00 7.89 -3.72
C ASP A 27 3.42 7.53 -3.28
N ILE A 28 4.26 7.12 -4.24
CA ILE A 28 5.67 6.85 -4.01
C ILE A 28 6.56 7.60 -5.00
N VAL A 29 7.79 7.91 -4.57
CA VAL A 29 8.87 8.37 -5.44
C VAL A 29 9.86 7.21 -5.65
N PRO A 30 9.95 6.63 -6.85
CA PRO A 30 10.89 5.55 -7.13
C PRO A 30 12.33 6.08 -7.28
N ASN A 31 13.28 5.39 -6.64
CA ASN A 31 14.71 5.73 -6.66
C ASN A 31 15.50 4.88 -7.65
N LEU A 32 14.82 4.16 -8.54
CA LEU A 32 15.43 3.25 -9.50
C LEU A 32 14.81 3.41 -10.88
N LYS A 33 15.56 3.01 -11.89
CA LYS A 33 15.06 2.84 -13.25
C LYS A 33 14.63 1.38 -13.39
N MET A 34 13.33 1.13 -13.54
CA MET A 34 12.79 -0.19 -13.86
C MET A 34 11.93 -0.05 -15.11
N GLY A 35 11.95 -1.09 -15.94
CA GLY A 35 11.00 -1.21 -17.04
C GLY A 35 9.57 -1.46 -16.53
N PRO A 36 8.61 -1.61 -17.44
CA PRO A 36 7.23 -1.88 -17.07
C PRO A 36 7.12 -3.17 -16.26
N LEU A 37 6.43 -3.11 -15.13
CA LEU A 37 6.08 -4.26 -14.30
C LEU A 37 4.66 -4.73 -14.69
N ASN A 38 4.57 -5.94 -15.21
CA ASN A 38 3.29 -6.56 -15.55
C ASN A 38 2.79 -7.39 -14.36
N PHE A 39 1.81 -6.87 -13.64
CA PHE A 39 1.14 -7.56 -12.54
C PHE A 39 -0.21 -8.13 -13.01
N ILE A 40 -0.67 -9.21 -12.37
CA ILE A 40 -1.92 -9.91 -12.73
C ILE A 40 -3.15 -9.03 -12.46
N SER A 41 -3.15 -8.29 -11.35
CA SER A 41 -4.28 -7.50 -10.86
C SER A 41 -4.15 -5.99 -11.11
N VAL A 42 -3.04 -5.54 -11.68
CA VAL A 42 -2.72 -4.11 -11.76
C VAL A 42 -2.41 -3.73 -13.20
N ILE A 43 -3.31 -2.94 -13.80
CA ILE A 43 -3.09 -2.26 -15.09
C ILE A 43 -2.03 -1.18 -14.88
N ASN A 44 -0.78 -1.56 -15.15
CA ASN A 44 0.32 -0.75 -15.66
C ASN A 44 0.48 0.68 -15.08
N TYR A 45 0.76 0.79 -13.77
CA TYR A 45 1.15 2.09 -13.16
C TYR A 45 2.63 2.43 -13.37
N LEU A 46 3.48 1.43 -13.66
CA LEU A 46 4.93 1.61 -13.64
C LEU A 46 5.51 1.86 -15.04
N ASN A 47 5.08 2.94 -15.70
CA ASN A 47 5.87 3.53 -16.79
C ASN A 47 6.37 4.90 -16.35
N THR A 48 7.39 4.91 -15.47
CA THR A 48 7.98 6.16 -15.00
C THR A 48 9.47 6.19 -15.28
N SER A 49 9.84 7.03 -16.24
CA SER A 49 11.18 7.52 -16.48
C SER A 49 11.65 8.40 -15.31
N THR A 50 11.97 7.79 -14.17
CA THR A 50 12.64 8.35 -12.95
C THR A 50 12.03 9.62 -12.29
N LEU A 51 11.86 9.59 -10.97
CA LEU A 51 11.46 10.73 -10.09
C LEU A 51 10.06 11.32 -10.29
N ILE A 52 9.14 10.60 -10.93
CA ILE A 52 7.73 11.00 -11.02
C ILE A 52 6.95 10.28 -9.91
N ILE A 53 6.11 11.01 -9.18
CA ILE A 53 5.21 10.45 -8.19
C ILE A 53 4.35 9.38 -8.88
N THR A 54 4.36 8.17 -8.34
CA THR A 54 3.64 7.03 -8.91
C THR A 54 2.70 6.45 -7.88
N GLN A 55 1.48 6.15 -8.31
CA GLN A 55 0.46 5.52 -7.48
C GLN A 55 0.64 4.00 -7.50
N VAL A 56 0.79 3.41 -6.32
CA VAL A 56 0.93 1.97 -6.13
C VAL A 56 0.17 1.53 -4.87
N PRO A 57 -0.27 0.27 -4.76
CA PRO A 57 -0.85 -0.22 -3.52
C PRO A 57 0.19 -0.26 -2.38
N LEU A 58 -0.28 -0.11 -1.15
CA LEU A 58 0.56 0.00 0.04
C LEU A 58 1.46 -1.23 0.25
N TRP A 59 0.99 -2.45 0.00
CA TRP A 59 1.82 -3.66 0.08
C TRP A 59 3.05 -3.59 -0.85
N LEU A 60 2.88 -3.03 -2.06
CA LEU A 60 3.97 -2.87 -3.02
C LEU A 60 4.91 -1.74 -2.60
N ALA A 61 4.36 -0.63 -2.09
CA ALA A 61 5.12 0.48 -1.55
C ALA A 61 6.05 0.03 -0.41
N ILE A 62 5.53 -0.76 0.53
CA ILE A 62 6.29 -1.32 1.66
C ILE A 62 7.38 -2.27 1.15
N ALA A 63 7.06 -3.16 0.21
CA ALA A 63 8.01 -4.10 -0.36
C ALA A 63 9.17 -3.39 -1.10
N LEU A 64 8.89 -2.29 -1.80
CA LEU A 64 9.90 -1.46 -2.46
C LEU A 64 10.72 -0.65 -1.43
N LYS A 65 10.07 -0.07 -0.42
CA LYS A 65 10.74 0.70 0.64
C LYS A 65 11.72 -0.16 1.45
N LYS A 66 11.32 -1.39 1.82
CA LYS A 66 12.20 -2.37 2.50
C LYS A 66 13.47 -2.69 1.70
N ARG A 67 13.42 -2.54 0.37
CA ARG A 67 14.56 -2.76 -0.54
C ARG A 67 15.34 -1.46 -0.85
N GLY A 68 14.98 -0.33 -0.24
CA GLY A 68 15.58 0.99 -0.53
C GLY A 68 15.24 1.53 -1.93
N LYS A 69 14.17 1.03 -2.55
CA LYS A 69 13.83 1.26 -3.96
C LYS A 69 12.88 2.43 -4.21
N CYS A 70 12.23 2.92 -3.16
CA CYS A 70 11.35 4.09 -3.22
C CYS A 70 11.34 4.85 -1.89
N SER A 71 10.81 6.07 -1.94
CA SER A 71 10.32 6.82 -0.78
C SER A 71 8.79 6.86 -0.83
N ILE A 72 8.13 6.62 0.31
CA ILE A 72 6.66 6.71 0.42
C ILE A 72 6.31 8.13 0.82
N CYS A 73 5.40 8.77 0.09
CA CYS A 73 4.85 10.08 0.43
C CYS A 73 3.73 9.88 1.47
N PRO A 74 3.73 10.63 2.59
CA PRO A 74 2.59 10.62 3.50
C PRO A 74 1.37 11.24 2.78
N PRO A 75 0.15 10.71 3.04
CA PRO A 75 -1.09 11.29 2.54
C PRO A 75 -1.41 12.66 3.15
#